data_AF-A0A5C8II25-F1
#
_entry.id   AF-A0A5C8II25-F1
#
_cell.length_a   1.000
_cell.length_b   1.000
_cell.length_c   1.000
_cell.angle_alpha   90.00
_cell.angle_beta   90.00
_cell.angle_gamma   90.00
#
_symmetry.space_group_name_H-M   'P 1'
#
loop_
_entity.id
_entity.type
_entity.pdbx_description
1 polymer ?
#
loop_
_entity_poly.entity_id
_entity_poly.type
_entity_poly.pdbx_seq_one_letter_code
_entity_poly.pdbx_strand_id
1 'polypeptide(L)'
;MTAPQLSALTVGDVVAEAEFLLTRDSLVRYAGASGDFNPIHYRDDVAAQVGLPGVLAHGMLTMGLAVQPVVDLLGDAGRVLDYQVRFTRPVIVDPTDGATVAVVAKVGRLDEAGARIDLTVTFQGDTVLGKAQVVVRLDG
;
A
#
# COMPACT_ATOMS: atom_id res chain seq x y z
N MET A 1 11.37 -15.36 9.69
CA MET A 1 12.62 -14.61 9.39
C MET A 1 12.77 -13.56 10.47
N THR A 2 13.99 -13.32 10.94
CA THR A 2 14.25 -12.32 12.00
C THR A 2 14.26 -10.93 11.38
N ALA A 3 13.69 -9.93 12.06
CA ALA A 3 13.69 -8.55 11.58
C ALA A 3 15.14 -8.03 11.38
N PRO A 4 15.35 -7.08 10.46
CA PRO A 4 16.68 -6.49 10.25
C PRO A 4 17.18 -5.77 11.50
N GLN A 5 18.48 -5.94 11.80
CA GLN A 5 19.16 -5.22 12.89
C GLN A 5 19.40 -3.76 12.52
N LEU A 6 19.24 -2.86 13.49
CA LEU A 6 19.39 -1.41 13.30
C LEU A 6 20.77 -1.03 12.74
N SER A 7 21.83 -1.73 13.14
CA SER A 7 23.21 -1.48 12.70
C SER A 7 23.47 -1.81 11.23
N ALA A 8 22.57 -2.54 10.56
CA ALA A 8 22.71 -2.94 9.17
C ALA A 8 22.00 -1.97 8.20
N LEU A 9 21.22 -1.01 8.71
CA LEU A 9 20.41 -0.11 7.89
C LEU A 9 20.97 1.31 7.87
N THR A 10 20.87 1.96 6.71
CA THR A 10 21.19 3.37 6.51
C THR A 10 19.98 4.12 5.95
N VAL A 11 19.85 5.40 6.31
CA VAL A 11 18.83 6.27 5.69
C VAL A 11 19.08 6.34 4.19
N GLY A 12 18.03 6.06 3.41
CA GLY A 12 18.09 5.98 1.95
C GLY A 12 18.05 4.56 1.40
N ASP A 13 18.29 3.53 2.22
CA ASP A 13 18.25 2.14 1.78
C ASP A 13 16.85 1.73 1.33
N VAL A 14 16.76 1.09 0.17
CA VAL A 14 15.55 0.39 -0.26
C VAL A 14 15.58 -0.99 0.38
N VAL A 15 14.59 -1.27 1.22
CA VAL A 15 14.56 -2.48 2.08
C VAL A 15 13.55 -3.51 1.61
N ALA A 16 12.57 -3.11 0.79
CA ALA A 16 11.64 -4.01 0.14
C ALA A 16 11.03 -3.38 -1.12
N GLU A 17 10.72 -4.22 -2.10
CA GLU A 17 9.94 -3.87 -3.29
C GLU A 17 8.89 -4.95 -3.52
N ALA A 18 7.72 -4.57 -4.02
CA ALA A 18 6.67 -5.50 -4.37
C ALA A 18 5.74 -4.94 -5.44
N GLU A 19 5.10 -5.85 -6.19
CA GLU A 19 4.03 -5.54 -7.12
C GLU A 19 2.79 -6.37 -6.78
N PHE A 20 1.62 -5.73 -6.82
CA PHE A 20 0.35 -6.35 -6.52
C PHE A 20 -0.63 -6.14 -7.68
N LEU A 21 -1.09 -7.23 -8.28
CA LEU A 21 -2.15 -7.19 -9.29
C LEU A 21 -3.53 -7.15 -8.61
N LEU A 22 -4.25 -6.06 -8.83
CA LEU A 22 -5.65 -5.91 -8.45
C LEU A 22 -6.56 -6.23 -9.64
N THR A 23 -7.51 -7.13 -9.45
CA THR A 23 -8.56 -7.43 -10.43
C THR A 23 -9.93 -7.02 -9.90
N ARG A 24 -10.97 -7.06 -10.74
CA ARG A 24 -12.35 -6.84 -10.27
C ARG A 24 -12.77 -7.85 -9.20
N ASP A 25 -12.28 -9.08 -9.29
CA ASP A 25 -12.50 -10.10 -8.25
C ASP A 25 -11.86 -9.72 -6.92
N SER A 26 -10.65 -9.16 -6.94
CA SER A 26 -10.00 -8.63 -5.73
C SER A 26 -10.86 -7.57 -5.05
N LEU A 27 -11.54 -6.73 -5.84
CA LEU A 27 -12.35 -5.62 -5.33
C LEU A 27 -13.65 -6.12 -4.70
N VAL A 28 -14.32 -7.07 -5.34
CA VAL A 28 -15.53 -7.72 -4.81
C VAL A 28 -15.21 -8.48 -3.51
N ARG A 29 -14.09 -9.21 -3.47
CA ARG A 29 -13.63 -9.90 -2.26
C ARG A 29 -13.32 -8.91 -1.13
N TYR A 30 -12.66 -7.80 -1.45
CA TYR A 30 -12.36 -6.77 -0.45
C TYR A 30 -13.61 -6.07 0.06
N ALA A 31 -14.60 -5.79 -0.79
CA ALA A 31 -15.89 -5.26 -0.35
C ALA A 31 -16.56 -6.20 0.67
N GLY A 32 -16.55 -7.52 0.39
CA GLY A 32 -17.03 -8.53 1.33
C GLY A 32 -16.25 -8.57 2.65
N ALA A 33 -14.92 -8.46 2.61
CA ALA A 33 -14.07 -8.54 3.80
C ALA A 33 -14.10 -7.28 4.67
N SER A 34 -14.14 -6.09 4.03
CA SER A 34 -14.11 -4.79 4.72
C SER A 34 -15.50 -4.29 5.13
N GLY A 35 -16.56 -4.79 4.48
CA GLY A 35 -17.90 -4.24 4.59
C GLY A 35 -18.14 -2.96 3.77
N ASP A 36 -17.12 -2.48 3.03
CA ASP A 36 -17.27 -1.34 2.12
C ASP A 36 -17.83 -1.79 0.76
N PHE A 37 -19.16 -1.73 0.67
CA PHE A 37 -19.93 -2.00 -0.54
C PHE A 37 -20.26 -0.74 -1.34
N ASN A 38 -19.42 0.32 -1.31
CA ASN A 38 -19.62 1.44 -2.21
C ASN A 38 -19.49 0.96 -3.69
N PRO A 39 -20.55 1.09 -4.53
CA PRO A 39 -20.56 0.48 -5.85
C PRO A 39 -19.52 1.02 -6.84
N ILE A 40 -18.93 2.19 -6.58
CA ILE A 40 -17.81 2.71 -7.41
C ILE A 40 -16.62 1.75 -7.47
N HIS A 41 -16.54 0.79 -6.55
CA HIS A 41 -15.49 -0.22 -6.47
C HIS A 41 -15.79 -1.51 -7.24
N TYR A 42 -16.98 -1.66 -7.84
CA TYR A 42 -17.30 -2.89 -8.59
C TYR A 42 -18.36 -2.73 -9.70
N ARG A 43 -18.90 -1.52 -9.91
CA ARG A 43 -19.87 -1.23 -10.97
C ARG A 43 -19.42 -0.07 -11.86
N ASP A 44 -19.13 -0.37 -13.13
CA ASP A 44 -18.71 0.63 -14.11
C ASP A 44 -19.81 1.67 -14.40
N ASP A 45 -21.07 1.26 -14.42
CA ASP A 45 -22.19 2.16 -14.68
C ASP A 45 -22.36 3.20 -13.56
N VAL A 46 -22.16 2.80 -12.30
CA VAL A 46 -22.19 3.73 -11.16
C VAL A 46 -20.96 4.64 -11.16
N ALA A 47 -19.76 4.09 -11.43
CA ALA A 47 -18.55 4.88 -11.54
C ALA A 47 -18.69 5.99 -12.61
N ALA A 48 -19.22 5.63 -13.79
CA ALA A 48 -19.49 6.57 -14.87
C ALA A 48 -20.52 7.64 -14.48
N GLN A 49 -21.60 7.27 -13.78
CA GLN A 49 -22.64 8.21 -13.31
C GLN A 49 -22.09 9.30 -12.37
N VAL A 50 -21.05 8.99 -11.60
CA VAL A 50 -20.40 9.96 -10.70
C VAL A 50 -19.18 10.64 -11.34
N GLY A 51 -18.98 10.47 -12.66
CA GLY A 51 -17.93 11.14 -13.42
C GLY A 51 -16.54 10.51 -13.31
N LEU A 52 -16.45 9.27 -12.84
CA LEU A 52 -15.18 8.52 -12.81
C LEU A 52 -14.94 7.81 -14.16
N PRO A 53 -13.67 7.65 -14.57
CA PRO A 53 -13.31 6.99 -15.82
C PRO A 53 -13.50 5.46 -15.80
N GLY A 54 -13.77 4.88 -14.63
CA GLY A 54 -13.98 3.44 -14.43
C GLY A 54 -14.02 3.08 -12.95
N VAL A 55 -14.22 1.80 -12.64
CA VAL A 55 -14.15 1.30 -11.27
C VAL A 55 -12.76 1.46 -10.67
N LEU A 56 -12.73 1.84 -9.40
CA LEU A 56 -11.51 2.13 -8.66
C LEU A 56 -11.27 1.13 -7.54
N ALA A 57 -10.00 0.81 -7.26
CA ALA A 57 -9.64 0.12 -6.03
C ALA A 57 -10.07 0.93 -4.79
N HIS A 58 -10.50 0.24 -3.74
CA HIS A 58 -10.69 0.86 -2.44
C HIS A 58 -9.37 1.48 -1.97
N GLY A 59 -9.40 2.71 -1.47
CA GLY A 59 -8.19 3.34 -0.91
C GLY A 59 -7.56 2.49 0.19
N MET A 60 -8.40 1.93 1.07
CA MET A 60 -7.96 1.07 2.17
C MET A 60 -7.37 -0.27 1.71
N LEU A 61 -7.78 -0.81 0.55
CA LEU A 61 -7.14 -1.98 -0.04
C LEU A 61 -5.72 -1.63 -0.51
N THR A 62 -5.57 -0.53 -1.25
CA THR A 62 -4.25 -0.05 -1.72
C THR A 62 -3.32 0.26 -0.55
N MET A 63 -3.84 0.88 0.52
CA MET A 63 -3.10 1.12 1.76
C MET A 63 -2.68 -0.20 2.43
N GLY A 64 -3.59 -1.16 2.57
CA GLY A 64 -3.28 -2.46 3.18
C GLY A 64 -2.19 -3.23 2.42
N LEU A 65 -2.24 -3.22 1.09
CA LEU A 65 -1.21 -3.85 0.25
C LEU A 65 0.14 -3.11 0.34
N ALA A 66 0.10 -1.77 0.40
CA ALA A 66 1.31 -0.96 0.42
C ALA A 66 2.22 -1.21 1.64
N VAL A 67 1.66 -1.57 2.79
CA VAL A 67 2.46 -1.86 3.99
C VAL A 67 2.97 -3.30 4.05
N GLN A 68 2.40 -4.21 3.26
CA GLN A 68 2.71 -5.64 3.32
C GLN A 68 4.21 -5.97 3.19
N PRO A 69 4.98 -5.37 2.26
CA PRO A 69 6.41 -5.67 2.13
C PRO A 69 7.22 -5.30 3.39
N VAL A 70 6.79 -4.26 4.12
CA VAL A 70 7.39 -3.87 5.39
C VAL A 70 7.04 -4.88 6.48
N VAL A 71 5.78 -5.34 6.54
CA VAL A 71 5.35 -6.38 7.50
C VAL A 71 6.11 -7.68 7.26
N ASP A 72 6.26 -8.09 6.00
CA ASP A 72 7.00 -9.30 5.63
C ASP A 72 8.48 -9.21 6.01
N LEU A 73 9.10 -8.05 5.79
CA LEU A 73 10.47 -7.77 6.21
C LEU A 73 10.65 -7.88 7.74
N LEU A 74 9.69 -7.37 8.50
CA LEU A 74 9.72 -7.41 9.97
C LEU A 74 9.46 -8.81 10.52
N GLY A 75 8.70 -9.64 9.81
CA GLY A 75 8.26 -10.96 10.26
C GLY A 75 7.26 -10.94 11.43
N ASP A 76 6.86 -9.75 11.90
CA ASP A 76 5.90 -9.54 12.98
C ASP A 76 5.21 -8.16 12.81
N ALA A 77 3.91 -8.19 12.52
CA ALA A 77 3.10 -6.99 12.34
C ALA A 77 2.98 -6.14 13.63
N GLY A 78 3.16 -6.74 14.81
CA GLY A 78 3.13 -6.04 16.10
C GLY A 78 4.25 -5.03 16.30
N ARG A 79 5.22 -4.99 15.38
CA ARG A 79 6.33 -4.04 15.35
C ARG A 79 6.00 -2.73 14.62
N VAL A 80 4.87 -2.67 13.90
CA VAL A 80 4.36 -1.43 13.31
C VAL A 80 3.75 -0.57 14.42
N LEU A 81 4.34 0.60 14.67
CA LEU A 81 3.93 1.52 15.73
C LEU A 81 2.95 2.59 15.23
N ASP A 82 3.12 3.02 13.98
CA ASP A 82 2.27 4.00 13.32
C ASP A 82 2.27 3.74 11.81
N TYR A 83 1.14 3.97 11.15
CA TYR A 83 1.05 3.89 9.69
C TYR A 83 0.08 4.94 9.16
N GLN A 84 0.60 5.85 8.32
CA GLN A 84 -0.16 6.94 7.77
C GLN A 84 0.00 6.99 6.26
N VAL A 85 -1.09 7.33 5.56
CA VAL A 85 -1.09 7.59 4.12
C VAL A 85 -2.05 8.72 3.80
N ARG A 86 -1.84 9.38 2.66
CA ARG A 86 -2.82 10.26 2.02
C ARG A 86 -3.16 9.70 0.65
N PHE A 87 -4.44 9.43 0.40
CA PHE A 87 -4.91 9.07 -0.94
C PHE A 87 -4.82 10.29 -1.86
N THR A 88 -3.95 10.24 -2.87
CA THR A 88 -3.70 11.38 -3.77
C THR A 88 -4.23 11.16 -5.17
N ARG A 89 -4.24 9.91 -5.66
CA ARG A 89 -4.81 9.54 -6.96
C ARG A 89 -5.53 8.20 -6.87
N PRO A 90 -6.59 7.99 -7.66
CA PRO A 90 -7.27 6.71 -7.71
C PRO A 90 -6.45 5.66 -8.47
N VAL A 91 -6.69 4.39 -8.15
CA VAL A 91 -6.19 3.25 -8.93
C VAL A 91 -7.38 2.70 -9.72
N ILE A 92 -7.41 2.95 -11.02
CA ILE A 92 -8.47 2.46 -11.91
C ILE A 92 -8.16 1.00 -12.24
N VAL A 93 -9.14 0.11 -12.07
CA VAL A 93 -8.97 -1.32 -12.30
C VAL A 93 -9.64 -1.69 -13.62
N ASP A 94 -8.84 -2.03 -14.63
CA ASP A 94 -9.36 -2.51 -15.91
C ASP A 94 -10.11 -3.85 -15.72
N PRO A 95 -11.27 -4.07 -16.37
CA PRO A 95 -12.03 -5.31 -16.20
C PRO A 95 -11.31 -6.56 -16.77
N THR A 96 -10.34 -6.39 -17.67
CA THR A 96 -9.58 -7.47 -18.31
C THR A 96 -8.18 -7.58 -17.71
N ASP A 97 -7.43 -6.47 -17.73
CA ASP A 97 -6.01 -6.46 -17.38
C ASP A 97 -5.75 -6.14 -15.90
N GLY A 98 -6.78 -5.65 -15.18
CA GLY A 98 -6.66 -5.24 -13.79
C GLY A 98 -5.83 -3.97 -13.60
N ALA A 99 -5.14 -3.89 -12.47
CA ALA A 99 -4.24 -2.80 -12.13
C ALA A 99 -3.06 -3.30 -11.29
N THR A 100 -1.84 -3.15 -11.81
CA THR A 100 -0.62 -3.47 -11.06
C THR A 100 -0.18 -2.25 -10.25
N VAL A 101 -0.18 -2.40 -8.93
CA VAL A 101 0.33 -1.40 -7.98
C VAL A 101 1.73 -1.80 -7.56
N ALA A 102 2.71 -0.92 -7.77
CA ALA A 102 4.09 -1.13 -7.35
C ALA A 102 4.38 -0.36 -6.05
N VAL A 103 5.21 -0.95 -5.19
CA VAL A 103 5.58 -0.43 -3.88
C VAL A 103 7.09 -0.50 -3.73
N VAL A 104 7.70 0.61 -3.35
CA VAL A 104 9.10 0.69 -2.92
C VAL A 104 9.13 1.21 -1.49
N ALA A 105 9.73 0.43 -0.59
CA ALA A 105 9.89 0.77 0.82
C ALA A 105 11.32 1.21 1.09
N LYS A 106 11.49 2.46 1.53
CA LYS A 106 12.81 3.07 1.75
C LYS A 106 12.97 3.59 3.17
N VAL A 107 14.13 3.41 3.77
CA VAL A 107 14.45 3.99 5.09
C VAL A 107 14.47 5.52 4.97
N GLY A 108 13.48 6.18 5.55
CA GLY A 108 13.34 7.63 5.58
C GLY A 108 13.95 8.29 6.81
N ARG A 109 14.03 7.54 7.92
CA ARG A 109 14.66 7.97 9.18
C ARG A 109 15.05 6.75 10.01
N LEU A 110 16.14 6.86 10.76
CA LEU A 110 16.60 5.87 11.72
C LEU A 110 16.91 6.57 13.06
N ASP A 111 16.53 5.98 14.18
CA ASP A 111 16.90 6.42 15.53
C ASP A 111 17.01 5.23 16.50
N GLU A 112 17.30 5.49 17.78
CA GLU A 112 17.41 4.45 18.80
C GLU A 112 16.10 3.68 19.07
N ALA A 113 14.95 4.26 18.71
CA ALA A 113 13.63 3.66 18.94
C ALA A 113 13.14 2.80 17.74
N GLY A 114 13.74 2.98 16.56
CA GLY A 114 13.46 2.20 15.36
C GLY A 114 13.65 2.99 14.06
N ALA A 115 12.76 2.76 13.09
CA ALA A 115 12.85 3.38 11.77
C ALA A 115 11.51 3.96 11.30
N ARG A 116 11.60 5.01 10.47
CA ARG A 116 10.51 5.42 9.58
C ARG A 116 10.81 4.90 8.18
N ILE A 117 9.90 4.12 7.63
CA ILE A 117 9.95 3.64 6.25
C ILE A 117 8.99 4.49 5.41
N ASP A 118 9.53 5.19 4.43
CA ASP A 118 8.76 5.95 3.44
C ASP A 118 8.38 5.01 2.28
N LEU A 119 7.09 4.92 1.99
CA LEU A 119 6.56 4.10 0.90
C LEU A 119 6.32 4.98 -0.33
N THR A 120 6.89 4.56 -1.46
CA THR A 120 6.51 5.08 -2.77
C THR A 120 5.58 4.07 -3.43
N VAL A 121 4.32 4.44 -3.61
CA VAL A 121 3.27 3.56 -4.16
C VAL A 121 2.81 4.13 -5.48
N THR A 122 2.98 3.38 -6.56
CA THR A 122 2.70 3.83 -7.92
C THR A 122 1.74 2.92 -8.66
N PHE A 123 1.02 3.53 -9.60
CA PHE A 123 0.19 2.86 -10.59
C PHE A 123 0.38 3.59 -11.92
N GLN A 124 0.71 2.85 -12.99
CA GLN A 124 1.03 3.43 -14.31
C GLN A 124 2.08 4.56 -14.25
N GLY A 125 3.07 4.43 -13.37
CA GLY A 125 4.15 5.40 -13.19
C GLY A 125 3.80 6.60 -12.28
N ASP A 126 2.54 6.79 -11.92
CA ASP A 126 2.10 7.89 -11.06
C ASP A 126 2.01 7.48 -9.59
N THR A 127 2.42 8.38 -8.68
CA THR A 127 2.23 8.18 -7.24
C THR A 127 0.76 8.29 -6.84
N VAL A 128 0.24 7.23 -6.21
CA VAL A 128 -1.18 7.13 -5.78
C VAL A 128 -1.39 7.37 -4.29
N LEU A 129 -0.37 7.10 -3.46
CA LEU A 129 -0.36 7.44 -2.04
C LEU A 129 0.73 8.48 -1.76
N GLY A 130 0.33 9.63 -1.24
CA GLY A 130 1.24 10.66 -0.73
C GLY A 130 1.49 10.51 0.76
N LYS A 131 2.63 10.99 1.26
CA LYS A 131 3.03 10.89 2.68
C LYS A 131 2.79 9.49 3.27
N ALA A 132 3.04 8.44 2.49
CA ALA A 132 2.88 7.07 2.96
C ALA A 132 4.09 6.69 3.80
N GLN A 133 3.89 6.57 5.12
CA GLN A 133 4.96 6.42 6.11
C GLN A 133 4.59 5.39 7.16
N VAL A 134 5.50 4.46 7.41
CA VAL A 134 5.35 3.41 8.42
C VAL A 134 6.43 3.62 9.47
N VAL A 135 6.05 3.76 10.74
CA VAL A 135 7.00 3.79 11.86
C VAL A 135 7.06 2.39 12.46
N VAL A 136 8.26 1.85 12.57
CA VAL A 136 8.49 0.47 13.00
C VAL A 136 9.50 0.43 14.13
N ARG A 137 9.31 -0.51 15.05
CA ARG A 137 10.34 -0.91 16.02
C ARG A 137 11.28 -1.91 15.35
N LEU A 138 12.58 -1.69 15.48
CA LEU A 138 13.62 -2.63 15.08
C LEU A 138 14.17 -3.34 16.34
N ASP A 139 14.78 -4.51 16.16
CA ASP A 139 15.48 -5.16 17.27
C ASP A 139 16.72 -4.34 17.65
N GLY A 140 17.02 -4.30 18.95
CA GLY A 140 18.27 -3.76 19.50
C GLY A 140 19.45 -4.70 19.33
#